data_AF-A0A927V0Q1-F1
#
_entry.id   AF-A0A927V0Q1-F1
#
_cell.length_a   1.000
_cell.length_b   1.000
_cell.length_c   1.000
_cell.angle_alpha   90.00
_cell.angle_beta   90.00
_cell.angle_gamma   90.00
#
_symmetry.space_group_name_H-M   'P 1'
#
loop_
_entity.id
_entity.type
_entity.pdbx_description
1 polymer ?
#
loop_
_entity_poly.entity_id
_entity_poly.type
_entity_poly.pdbx_seq_one_letter_code
_entity_poly.pdbx_strand_id
1 'polypeptide(L)'
;MMKKLYSILRYSIVRFINIICNKLNIALYYETICGIKNINRKKMNLSKVSYDKNVKEVSTDELFLGIDALNDTYSHIGCSISDSPHYNLMKSIDLSEDIEQSEYVKLERMGALDGRDKVYISNKMHQQAFSRQMQIIMTGEYNPVSYYVVDGKKYISDGKHRAALLTYLGMPIKCIEVPIQPDTKEYFKCIKAKMEKRPEIYKKNIELIKKIL
;
A
#
# COMPACT_ATOMS: atom_id res chain seq x y z
N MET A 1 15.19 -10.66 23.59
CA MET A 1 14.30 -9.91 24.49
C MET A 1 14.39 -8.38 24.30
N MET A 2 15.59 -7.76 24.36
CA MET A 2 15.74 -6.29 24.22
C MET A 2 15.20 -5.70 22.91
N LYS A 3 15.41 -6.35 21.76
CA LYS A 3 14.88 -5.87 20.45
C LYS A 3 13.35 -5.74 20.46
N LYS A 4 12.65 -6.64 21.17
CA LYS A 4 11.19 -6.63 21.28
C LYS A 4 10.72 -5.45 22.15
N LEU A 5 11.39 -5.21 23.28
CA LEU A 5 11.07 -4.08 24.17
C LEU A 5 11.32 -2.73 23.50
N TYR A 6 12.45 -2.57 22.80
CA TYR A 6 12.75 -1.37 22.02
C TYR A 6 11.71 -1.12 20.92
N SER A 7 11.29 -2.19 20.22
CA SER A 7 10.25 -2.09 19.20
C SER A 7 8.91 -1.64 19.80
N ILE A 8 8.54 -2.14 20.98
CA ILE A 8 7.31 -1.74 21.66
C ILE A 8 7.38 -0.27 22.09
N LEU A 9 8.49 0.16 22.70
CA LEU A 9 8.67 1.54 23.12
C LEU A 9 8.65 2.51 21.94
N ARG A 10 9.42 2.22 20.89
CA ARG A 10 9.41 3.00 19.64
C ARG A 10 8.00 3.08 19.06
N TYR A 11 7.28 1.96 19.01
CA TYR A 11 5.90 1.92 18.52
C TYR A 11 4.97 2.83 19.35
N SER A 12 5.07 2.78 20.69
CA SER A 12 4.28 3.65 21.57
C SER A 12 4.58 5.14 21.36
N ILE A 13 5.87 5.51 21.24
CA ILE A 13 6.27 6.90 20.95
C ILE A 13 5.74 7.35 19.59
N VAL A 14 5.91 6.53 18.55
CA VAL A 14 5.41 6.82 17.20
C VAL A 14 3.88 6.98 17.21
N ARG A 15 3.15 6.15 17.97
CA ARG A 15 1.69 6.32 18.12
C ARG A 15 1.32 7.63 18.80
N PHE A 16 2.04 8.00 19.86
CA PHE A 16 1.80 9.27 20.56
C PHE A 16 2.04 10.48 19.65
N ILE A 17 3.16 10.48 18.92
CA ILE A 17 3.47 11.52 17.91
C ILE A 17 2.38 11.56 16.84
N ASN A 18 1.97 10.40 16.31
CA ASN A 18 0.89 10.31 15.31
C ASN A 18 -0.43 10.94 15.82
N ILE A 19 -0.80 10.71 17.09
CA ILE A 19 -1.98 11.35 17.69
C ILE A 19 -1.85 12.88 17.71
N ILE A 20 -0.70 13.41 18.13
CA ILE A 20 -0.45 14.86 18.15
C ILE A 20 -0.49 15.44 16.74
N CYS A 21 0.25 14.83 15.80
CA CYS A 21 0.31 15.27 14.41
C CYS A 21 -1.07 15.29 13.75
N ASN A 22 -1.91 14.28 14.00
CA ASN A 22 -3.27 14.25 13.48
C ASN A 22 -4.16 15.32 14.11
N LYS A 23 -4.00 15.65 15.40
CA LYS A 23 -4.72 16.77 16.04
C LYS A 23 -4.32 18.12 15.44
N LEU A 24 -3.05 18.28 15.08
CA LEU A 24 -2.51 19.50 14.48
C LEU A 24 -2.63 19.55 12.96
N ASN A 25 -3.17 18.51 12.32
CA ASN A 25 -3.24 18.36 10.87
C ASN A 25 -1.86 18.46 10.16
N ILE A 26 -0.80 17.99 10.84
CA ILE A 26 0.58 17.99 10.32
C ILE A 26 0.89 16.58 9.82
N ALA A 27 1.49 16.45 8.65
CA ALA A 27 2.03 15.19 8.15
C ALA A 27 3.56 15.19 8.26
N LEU A 28 4.13 14.23 9.00
CA LEU A 28 5.58 14.10 9.16
C LEU A 28 6.16 13.04 8.23
N TYR A 29 7.15 13.44 7.44
CA TYR A 29 7.88 12.57 6.52
C TYR A 29 9.38 12.59 6.79
N TYR A 30 10.01 11.43 6.73
CA TYR A 30 11.45 11.27 6.91
C TYR A 30 12.02 10.28 5.88
N GLU A 31 13.31 10.35 5.61
CA GLU A 31 13.97 9.45 4.65
C GLU A 31 14.61 8.26 5.38
N THR A 32 14.60 7.10 4.73
CA THR A 32 15.27 5.87 5.15
C THR A 32 16.05 5.30 3.97
N ILE A 33 16.85 4.25 4.21
CA ILE A 33 17.52 3.54 3.12
C ILE A 33 16.53 2.98 2.08
N CYS A 34 15.30 2.66 2.47
CA CYS A 34 14.30 2.08 1.59
C CYS A 34 13.46 3.14 0.84
N GLY A 35 13.43 4.38 1.32
CA GLY A 35 12.63 5.46 0.75
C GLY A 35 12.08 6.44 1.78
N ILE A 36 11.11 7.25 1.35
CA ILE A 36 10.45 8.28 2.18
C ILE A 36 9.29 7.66 2.95
N LYS A 37 9.33 7.82 4.27
CA LYS A 37 8.38 7.26 5.21
C LYS A 37 7.49 8.33 5.83
N ASN A 38 6.27 7.95 6.17
CA ASN A 38 5.32 8.80 6.88
C ASN A 38 5.09 8.28 8.32
N ILE A 39 5.21 9.15 9.32
CA ILE A 39 4.80 8.82 10.71
C ILE A 39 3.27 8.73 10.80
N ASN A 40 2.61 9.65 10.11
CA ASN A 40 1.16 9.73 10.03
C ASN A 40 0.74 10.13 8.60
N ARG A 41 -0.46 9.72 8.21
CA ARG A 41 -1.10 10.24 7.00
C ARG A 41 -2.10 11.31 7.42
N LYS A 42 -2.11 12.43 6.70
CA LYS A 42 -3.18 13.43 6.84
C LYS A 42 -4.51 12.72 6.65
N LYS A 43 -5.49 12.93 7.53
CA LYS A 43 -6.82 12.31 7.38
C LYS A 43 -7.41 12.81 6.07
N MET A 44 -7.54 11.91 5.10
CA MET A 44 -8.20 12.21 3.84
C MET A 44 -9.71 12.19 4.07
N ASN A 45 -10.42 13.18 3.54
CA ASN A 45 -11.88 13.16 3.57
C ASN A 45 -12.41 12.08 2.63
N LEU A 46 -12.62 10.87 3.16
CA LEU A 46 -13.18 9.72 2.43
C LEU A 46 -14.69 9.86 2.15
N SER A 47 -15.34 10.90 2.67
CA SER A 47 -16.80 11.11 2.62
C SER A 47 -17.39 11.41 1.24
N LYS A 48 -16.60 11.31 0.15
CA LYS A 48 -17.03 11.73 -1.20
C LYS A 48 -17.01 10.65 -2.27
N VAL A 49 -16.57 9.42 -1.99
CA VAL A 49 -16.59 8.36 -3.01
C VAL A 49 -17.91 7.59 -2.91
N SER A 50 -18.85 7.86 -3.83
CA SER A 50 -20.06 7.06 -3.98
C SER A 50 -19.69 5.76 -4.71
N TYR A 51 -19.77 4.63 -3.99
CA TYR A 51 -19.35 3.33 -4.50
C TYR A 51 -20.35 2.69 -5.48
N ASP A 52 -21.60 3.17 -5.54
CA ASP A 52 -22.70 2.41 -6.15
C ASP A 52 -22.87 2.58 -7.66
N LYS A 53 -22.19 3.55 -8.30
CA LYS A 53 -22.53 3.90 -9.70
C LYS A 53 -21.52 3.49 -10.77
N ASN A 54 -20.33 3.01 -10.43
CA ASN A 54 -19.25 2.78 -11.40
C ASN A 54 -18.41 1.51 -11.14
N VAL A 55 -18.99 0.49 -10.50
CA VAL A 55 -18.27 -0.78 -10.30
C VAL A 55 -18.20 -1.54 -11.61
N LYS A 56 -16.99 -1.92 -12.01
CA LYS A 56 -16.72 -2.73 -13.21
C LYS A 56 -15.81 -3.89 -12.85
N GLU A 57 -15.96 -4.99 -13.58
CA GLU A 57 -14.98 -6.06 -13.51
C GLU A 57 -13.73 -5.65 -14.30
N VAL A 58 -12.58 -5.86 -13.70
CA VAL A 58 -11.27 -5.57 -14.28
C VAL A 58 -10.44 -6.84 -14.22
N SER A 59 -9.74 -7.13 -15.32
CA SER A 59 -8.87 -8.29 -15.37
C SER A 59 -7.66 -8.09 -14.45
N THR A 60 -7.12 -9.19 -13.92
CA THR A 60 -6.06 -9.16 -12.93
C THR A 60 -4.77 -8.56 -13.48
N ASP A 61 -4.47 -8.79 -14.76
CA ASP A 61 -3.31 -8.27 -15.49
C ASP A 61 -3.41 -6.77 -15.82
N GLU A 62 -4.57 -6.15 -15.64
CA GLU A 62 -4.76 -4.73 -15.88
C GLU A 62 -4.50 -3.85 -14.65
N LEU A 63 -4.29 -4.45 -13.46
CA LEU A 63 -4.12 -3.72 -12.20
C LEU A 63 -2.65 -3.65 -11.77
N PHE A 64 -2.17 -2.43 -11.59
CA PHE A 64 -0.78 -2.15 -11.24
C PHE A 64 -0.64 -1.49 -9.87
N LEU A 65 0.50 -1.70 -9.23
CA LEU A 65 0.86 -0.97 -8.01
C LEU A 65 1.27 0.47 -8.35
N GLY A 66 0.65 1.43 -7.66
CA GLY A 66 0.94 2.86 -7.80
C GLY A 66 2.07 3.36 -6.92
N ILE A 67 2.13 4.67 -6.74
CA ILE A 67 3.12 5.38 -5.90
C ILE A 67 3.29 4.73 -4.53
N ASP A 68 4.54 4.42 -4.18
CA ASP A 68 4.92 3.72 -2.95
C ASP A 68 5.91 4.49 -2.08
N ALA A 69 6.44 5.62 -2.57
CA ALA A 69 7.46 6.44 -1.90
C ALA A 69 8.77 5.70 -1.57
N LEU A 70 9.07 4.61 -2.28
CA LEU A 70 10.30 3.86 -2.16
C LEU A 70 11.37 4.36 -3.14
N ASN A 71 12.63 4.06 -2.85
CA ASN A 71 13.68 4.22 -3.86
C ASN A 71 13.45 3.23 -5.03
N ASP A 72 14.10 3.45 -6.17
CA ASP A 72 13.87 2.66 -7.38
C ASP A 72 14.27 1.18 -7.23
N THR A 73 15.23 0.89 -6.35
CA THR A 73 15.70 -0.46 -6.00
C THR A 73 14.61 -1.29 -5.33
N TYR A 74 13.78 -0.67 -4.48
CA TYR A 74 12.70 -1.35 -3.75
C TYR A 74 11.30 -1.01 -4.29
N SER A 75 11.19 -0.10 -5.25
CA SER A 75 9.89 0.35 -5.73
C SER A 75 9.18 -0.71 -6.56
N HIS A 76 7.89 -0.85 -6.29
CA HIS A 76 6.96 -1.74 -6.96
C HIS A 76 6.07 -1.00 -7.97
N ILE A 77 6.36 0.27 -8.26
CA ILE A 77 5.55 1.05 -9.21
C ILE A 77 5.47 0.32 -10.56
N GLY A 78 4.25 0.17 -11.07
CA GLY A 78 4.00 -0.47 -12.35
C GLY A 78 4.17 -1.99 -12.33
N CYS A 79 4.40 -2.60 -11.16
CA CYS A 79 4.29 -4.05 -10.98
C CYS A 79 2.82 -4.46 -11.08
N SER A 80 2.53 -5.48 -11.89
CA SER A 80 1.20 -6.11 -11.93
C SER A 80 0.85 -6.68 -10.55
N ILE A 81 -0.43 -6.68 -10.19
CA ILE A 81 -0.87 -7.29 -8.93
C ILE A 81 -0.50 -8.78 -8.86
N SER A 82 -0.53 -9.50 -9.99
CA SER A 82 -0.15 -10.93 -10.09
C SER A 82 1.32 -11.19 -9.73
N ASP A 83 2.19 -10.22 -10.02
CA ASP A 83 3.65 -10.34 -9.81
C ASP A 83 4.10 -9.61 -8.53
N SER A 84 3.14 -9.09 -7.77
CA SER A 84 3.44 -8.29 -6.60
C SER A 84 3.77 -9.14 -5.38
N PRO A 85 4.51 -8.56 -4.39
CA PRO A 85 4.68 -9.22 -3.10
C PRO A 85 3.35 -9.56 -2.41
N HIS A 86 2.28 -8.81 -2.71
CA HIS A 86 0.96 -9.05 -2.11
C HIS A 86 0.38 -10.38 -2.60
N TYR A 87 0.55 -10.70 -3.88
CA TYR A 87 0.15 -11.99 -4.45
C TYR A 87 0.97 -13.14 -3.87
N ASN A 88 2.30 -12.96 -3.77
CA ASN A 88 3.19 -13.93 -3.13
C ASN A 88 2.74 -14.24 -1.69
N LEU A 89 2.35 -13.23 -0.91
CA LEU A 89 1.82 -13.43 0.43
C LEU A 89 0.55 -14.31 0.45
N MET A 90 -0.41 -14.06 -0.46
CA MET A 90 -1.66 -14.84 -0.50
C MET A 90 -1.36 -16.31 -0.78
N LYS A 91 -0.50 -16.58 -1.78
CA LYS A 91 -0.06 -17.92 -2.15
C LYS A 91 0.64 -18.63 -0.99
N SER A 92 1.61 -17.99 -0.34
CA SER A 92 2.36 -18.62 0.76
C SER A 92 1.49 -18.92 1.98
N ILE A 93 0.50 -18.07 2.28
CA ILE A 93 -0.46 -18.35 3.37
C ILE A 93 -1.34 -19.57 3.02
N ASP A 94 -1.90 -19.60 1.80
CA ASP A 94 -2.83 -20.65 1.37
C ASP A 94 -2.15 -22.02 1.29
N LEU A 95 -0.93 -22.06 0.73
CA LEU A 95 -0.13 -23.28 0.62
C LEU A 95 0.52 -23.72 1.94
N SER A 96 0.24 -23.03 3.05
CA SER A 96 0.84 -23.30 4.37
C SER A 96 2.38 -23.31 4.34
N GLU A 97 2.98 -22.50 3.47
CA GLU A 97 4.42 -22.30 3.40
C GLU A 97 4.92 -21.51 4.62
N ASP A 98 6.23 -21.49 4.85
CA ASP A 98 6.82 -20.58 5.84
C ASP A 98 6.68 -19.13 5.38
N ILE A 99 5.62 -18.48 5.86
CA ILE A 99 5.28 -17.07 5.59
C ILE A 99 6.44 -16.13 5.96
N GLU A 100 7.30 -16.50 6.91
CA GLU A 100 8.48 -15.67 7.25
C GLU A 100 9.49 -15.57 6.11
N GLN A 101 9.49 -16.56 5.21
CA GLN A 101 10.37 -16.58 4.03
C GLN A 101 9.76 -15.90 2.81
N SER A 102 8.47 -15.55 2.85
CA SER A 102 7.81 -14.81 1.77
C SER A 102 8.51 -13.47 1.51
N GLU A 103 8.56 -13.07 0.26
CA GLU A 103 9.14 -11.79 -0.14
C GLU A 103 8.42 -10.63 0.56
N TYR A 104 7.09 -10.74 0.68
CA TYR A 104 6.26 -9.75 1.37
C TYR A 104 6.74 -9.49 2.80
N VAL A 105 6.92 -10.53 3.62
CA VAL A 105 7.29 -10.37 5.03
C VAL A 105 8.72 -9.86 5.16
N LYS A 106 9.63 -10.27 4.26
CA LYS A 106 10.98 -9.71 4.18
C LYS A 106 10.95 -8.20 3.92
N LEU A 107 10.20 -7.77 2.91
CA LEU A 107 10.02 -6.35 2.58
C LEU A 107 9.31 -5.58 3.71
N GLU A 108 8.30 -6.16 4.37
CA GLU A 108 7.59 -5.56 5.50
C GLU A 108 8.55 -5.24 6.65
N ARG A 109 9.38 -6.22 7.03
CA ARG A 109 10.37 -6.10 8.12
C ARG A 109 11.46 -5.08 7.79
N MET A 110 11.77 -4.90 6.51
CA MET A 110 12.70 -3.89 6.01
C MET A 110 12.08 -2.50 5.88
N GLY A 111 10.74 -2.39 5.92
CA GLY A 111 10.05 -1.14 5.59
C GLY A 111 10.17 -0.82 4.10
N ALA A 112 10.03 -1.81 3.24
CA ALA A 112 10.17 -1.72 1.79
C ALA A 112 8.89 -2.12 1.04
N LEU A 113 7.72 -2.07 1.69
CA LEU A 113 6.43 -2.34 1.02
C LEU A 113 5.78 -1.08 0.45
N ASP A 114 5.85 0.04 1.18
CA ASP A 114 5.34 1.35 0.78
C ASP A 114 5.88 2.44 1.72
N GLY A 115 5.28 3.65 1.68
CA GLY A 115 5.65 4.79 2.50
C GLY A 115 5.42 4.63 4.01
N ARG A 116 4.95 3.47 4.49
CA ARG A 116 4.88 3.17 5.93
C ARG A 116 6.23 2.71 6.45
N ASP A 117 6.48 3.00 7.74
CA ASP A 117 7.65 2.48 8.46
C ASP A 117 7.54 0.95 8.61
N LYS A 118 8.66 0.30 8.90
CA LYS A 118 8.70 -1.13 9.18
C LYS A 118 7.81 -1.48 10.38
N VAL A 119 7.04 -2.55 10.24
CA VAL A 119 6.19 -3.09 11.31
C VAL A 119 6.51 -4.56 11.47
N TYR A 120 6.49 -5.04 12.70
CA TYR A 120 6.54 -6.48 12.96
C TYR A 120 5.11 -7.00 13.12
N ILE A 121 4.59 -7.63 12.07
CA ILE A 121 3.31 -8.34 12.12
C ILE A 121 3.61 -9.83 12.30
N SER A 122 2.89 -10.49 13.20
CA SER A 122 3.06 -11.92 13.42
C SER A 122 2.38 -12.73 12.31
N ASN A 123 2.92 -13.91 11.98
CA ASN A 123 2.32 -14.81 10.98
C ASN A 123 0.85 -15.11 11.28
N LYS A 124 0.51 -15.28 12.56
CA LYS A 124 -0.88 -15.47 13.00
C LYS A 124 -1.79 -14.32 12.58
N MET A 125 -1.32 -13.07 12.66
CA MET A 125 -2.11 -11.91 12.22
C MET A 125 -2.29 -11.88 10.71
N HIS A 126 -1.26 -12.25 9.94
CA HIS A 126 -1.36 -12.38 8.48
C HIS A 126 -2.37 -13.47 8.09
N GLN A 127 -2.28 -14.65 8.71
CA GLN A 127 -3.23 -15.75 8.51
C GLN A 127 -4.67 -15.34 8.89
N GLN A 128 -4.86 -14.67 10.03
CA GLN A 128 -6.19 -14.18 10.44
C GLN A 128 -6.76 -13.16 9.45
N ALA A 129 -5.93 -12.23 8.96
CA ALA A 129 -6.35 -11.25 7.95
C ALA A 129 -6.72 -11.93 6.63
N PHE A 130 -5.92 -12.92 6.19
CA PHE A 130 -6.21 -13.73 5.02
C PHE A 130 -7.53 -14.49 5.17
N SER A 131 -7.73 -15.26 6.24
CA SER A 131 -8.96 -16.04 6.45
C SER A 131 -10.20 -15.15 6.49
N ARG A 132 -10.11 -14.00 7.15
CA ARG A 132 -11.21 -13.01 7.19
C ARG A 132 -11.52 -12.48 5.79
N GLN A 133 -10.50 -12.10 5.02
CA GLN A 133 -10.69 -11.55 3.68
C GLN A 133 -11.21 -12.61 2.69
N MET A 134 -10.74 -13.86 2.83
CA MET A 134 -11.25 -15.02 2.09
C MET A 134 -12.74 -15.20 2.34
N GLN A 135 -13.17 -15.26 3.61
CA GLN A 135 -14.59 -15.39 3.95
C GLN A 135 -15.45 -14.30 3.31
N ILE A 136 -15.01 -13.02 3.39
CA ILE A 136 -15.73 -11.89 2.79
C ILE A 136 -15.77 -11.99 1.25
N ILE A 137 -14.70 -12.49 0.62
CA ILE A 137 -14.68 -12.67 -0.84
C ILE A 137 -15.64 -13.79 -1.26
N MET A 138 -15.67 -14.89 -0.50
CA MET A 138 -16.51 -16.05 -0.80
C MET A 138 -18.01 -15.76 -0.64
N THR A 139 -18.42 -14.74 0.13
CA THR A 139 -19.81 -14.27 0.15
C THR A 139 -20.17 -13.36 -1.04
N GLY A 140 -19.18 -12.87 -1.80
CA GLY A 140 -19.37 -11.94 -2.91
C GLY A 140 -19.67 -10.49 -2.50
N GLU A 141 -19.80 -10.21 -1.20
CA GLU A 141 -20.15 -8.91 -0.60
C GLU A 141 -18.92 -8.09 -0.19
N TYR A 142 -17.83 -8.22 -0.94
CA TYR A 142 -16.61 -7.47 -0.68
C TYR A 142 -16.69 -6.06 -1.30
N ASN A 143 -16.09 -5.07 -0.62
CA ASN A 143 -15.95 -3.73 -1.17
C ASN A 143 -15.12 -3.75 -2.47
N PRO A 144 -15.48 -3.00 -3.53
CA PRO A 144 -14.66 -2.91 -4.73
C PRO A 144 -13.23 -2.44 -4.45
N VAL A 145 -12.28 -2.88 -5.26
CA VAL A 145 -10.90 -2.36 -5.28
C VAL A 145 -10.91 -0.99 -5.93
N SER A 146 -10.31 0.02 -5.32
CA SER A 146 -10.24 1.35 -5.94
C SER A 146 -8.95 1.52 -6.74
N TYR A 147 -9.05 2.16 -7.89
CA TYR A 147 -7.89 2.51 -8.72
C TYR A 147 -8.03 3.92 -9.32
N TYR A 148 -6.91 4.50 -9.73
CA TYR A 148 -6.88 5.70 -10.57
C TYR A 148 -6.14 5.41 -11.88
N VAL A 149 -6.43 6.19 -12.92
CA VAL A 149 -5.83 6.02 -14.24
C VAL A 149 -4.74 7.07 -14.48
N VAL A 150 -3.57 6.64 -14.96
CA VAL A 150 -2.51 7.52 -15.45
C VAL A 150 -1.98 6.94 -16.76
N ASP A 151 -1.98 7.72 -17.83
CA ASP A 151 -1.58 7.29 -19.19
C ASP A 151 -2.23 5.95 -19.62
N GLY A 152 -3.52 5.78 -19.33
CA GLY A 152 -4.28 4.56 -19.66
C GLY A 152 -4.01 3.35 -18.76
N LYS A 153 -3.07 3.40 -17.81
CA LYS A 153 -2.81 2.33 -16.85
C LYS A 153 -3.62 2.50 -15.55
N LYS A 154 -4.15 1.40 -15.02
CA LYS A 154 -4.98 1.37 -13.80
C LYS A 154 -4.10 1.06 -12.57
N TYR A 155 -3.91 2.05 -11.71
CA TYR A 155 -3.09 1.94 -10.50
C TYR A 155 -3.95 1.80 -9.25
N ILE A 156 -3.74 0.73 -8.47
CA ILE A 156 -4.51 0.46 -7.24
C ILE A 156 -4.25 1.57 -6.21
N SER A 157 -5.32 2.29 -5.80
CA SER A 157 -5.30 3.23 -4.69
C SER A 157 -5.57 2.57 -3.34
N ASP A 158 -6.51 1.62 -3.29
CA ASP A 158 -6.85 0.86 -2.09
C ASP A 158 -7.32 -0.56 -2.43
N GLY A 159 -7.07 -1.49 -1.51
CA GLY A 159 -7.48 -2.89 -1.66
C GLY A 159 -6.42 -3.81 -2.28
N LYS A 160 -5.12 -3.50 -2.18
CA LYS A 160 -4.02 -4.32 -2.74
C LYS A 160 -4.09 -5.80 -2.31
N HIS A 161 -4.29 -6.09 -1.02
CA HIS A 161 -4.43 -7.48 -0.55
C HIS A 161 -5.68 -8.16 -1.09
N ARG A 162 -6.79 -7.42 -1.24
CA ARG A 162 -8.03 -7.94 -1.81
C ARG A 162 -7.87 -8.27 -3.29
N ALA A 163 -7.26 -7.36 -4.06
CA ALA A 163 -6.93 -7.58 -5.46
C ALA A 163 -6.00 -8.78 -5.64
N ALA A 164 -4.96 -8.90 -4.81
CA ALA A 164 -4.04 -10.04 -4.81
C ALA A 164 -4.74 -11.36 -4.52
N LEU A 165 -5.66 -11.40 -3.54
CA LEU A 165 -6.39 -12.61 -3.20
C LEU A 165 -7.36 -13.03 -4.30
N LEU A 166 -8.13 -12.09 -4.86
CA LEU A 166 -8.99 -12.37 -6.01
C LEU A 166 -8.20 -12.87 -7.22
N THR A 167 -7.02 -12.28 -7.46
CA THR A 167 -6.10 -12.72 -8.52
C THR A 167 -5.60 -14.14 -8.27
N TYR A 168 -5.22 -14.47 -7.04
CA TYR A 168 -4.79 -15.82 -6.66
C TYR A 168 -5.89 -16.86 -6.87
N LEU A 169 -7.14 -16.50 -6.55
CA LEU A 169 -8.30 -17.37 -6.72
C LEU A 169 -8.79 -17.48 -8.18
N GLY A 170 -8.18 -16.75 -9.12
CA GLY A 170 -8.66 -16.70 -10.51
C GLY A 170 -10.04 -16.07 -10.65
N MET A 171 -10.43 -15.18 -9.74
CA MET A 171 -11.75 -14.54 -9.72
C MET A 171 -11.70 -13.15 -10.39
N PRO A 172 -12.77 -12.73 -11.08
CA PRO A 172 -12.92 -11.35 -11.54
C PRO A 172 -12.83 -10.35 -10.38
N ILE A 173 -12.19 -9.21 -10.61
CA ILE A 173 -12.02 -8.17 -9.59
C ILE A 173 -13.04 -7.07 -9.81
N LYS A 174 -13.98 -6.91 -8.88
CA LYS A 174 -14.84 -5.72 -8.82
C LYS A 174 -14.00 -4.51 -8.45
N CYS A 175 -13.94 -3.54 -9.36
CA CYS A 175 -13.14 -2.35 -9.23
C CYS A 175 -13.97 -1.08 -9.41
N ILE A 176 -13.52 0.01 -8.80
CA ILE A 176 -14.07 1.35 -8.98
C ILE A 176 -12.94 2.33 -9.31
N GLU A 177 -13.13 3.08 -10.39
CA GLU A 177 -12.24 4.19 -10.71
C GLU A 177 -12.53 5.36 -9.78
N VAL A 178 -11.49 5.85 -9.10
CA VAL A 178 -11.58 7.01 -8.20
C VAL A 178 -10.72 8.15 -8.75
N PRO A 179 -11.26 9.37 -8.84
CA PRO A 179 -10.46 10.52 -9.23
C PRO A 179 -9.42 10.82 -8.14
N ILE A 180 -8.23 11.24 -8.59
CA ILE A 180 -7.13 11.62 -7.69
C ILE A 180 -7.55 12.89 -6.91
N GLN A 181 -7.81 12.71 -5.62
CA GLN A 181 -8.32 13.77 -4.74
C GLN A 181 -7.26 14.86 -4.49
N PRO A 182 -7.68 16.10 -4.16
CA PRO A 182 -6.75 17.18 -3.80
C PRO A 182 -5.77 16.80 -2.68
N ASP A 183 -6.26 16.12 -1.63
CA ASP A 183 -5.42 15.65 -0.51
C ASP A 183 -4.36 14.65 -0.99
N THR A 184 -4.68 13.79 -1.96
CA THR A 184 -3.72 12.87 -2.59
C THR A 184 -2.66 13.64 -3.37
N LYS A 185 -3.06 14.66 -4.13
CA LYS A 185 -2.12 15.53 -4.85
C LYS A 185 -1.21 16.30 -3.89
N GLU A 186 -1.73 16.77 -2.76
CA GLU A 186 -0.94 17.42 -1.71
C GLU A 186 0.10 16.44 -1.13
N TYR A 187 -0.32 15.22 -0.79
CA TYR A 187 0.59 14.15 -0.37
C TYR A 187 1.70 13.90 -1.41
N PHE A 188 1.34 13.77 -2.69
CA PHE A 188 2.29 13.57 -3.78
C PHE A 188 3.27 14.74 -3.95
N LYS A 189 2.82 15.99 -3.82
CA LYS A 189 3.70 17.17 -3.81
C LYS A 189 4.72 17.10 -2.67
N CYS A 190 4.27 16.76 -1.46
CA CYS A 190 5.13 16.66 -0.28
C CYS A 190 6.22 15.59 -0.43
N ILE A 191 5.88 14.39 -0.91
CA ILE A 191 6.88 13.34 -1.10
C ILE A 191 7.79 13.65 -2.30
N LYS A 192 7.26 14.22 -3.39
CA LYS A 192 8.06 14.61 -4.57
C LYS A 192 9.13 15.63 -4.20
N ALA A 193 8.77 16.67 -3.43
CA ALA A 193 9.74 17.67 -2.98
C ALA A 193 10.90 17.09 -2.15
N LYS A 194 10.69 15.95 -1.50
CA LYS A 194 11.76 15.19 -0.82
C LYS A 194 12.55 14.33 -1.79
N MET A 195 11.88 13.64 -2.72
CA MET A 195 12.52 12.80 -3.75
C MET A 195 13.42 13.62 -4.67
N GLU A 196 13.02 14.85 -5.01
CA GLU A 196 13.78 15.75 -5.89
C GLU A 196 15.12 16.21 -5.31
N LYS A 197 15.37 15.96 -4.02
CA LYS A 197 16.70 16.15 -3.42
C LYS A 197 17.70 15.07 -3.86
N ARG A 198 17.19 13.91 -4.31
CA ARG A 198 17.95 12.73 -4.73
C ARG A 198 17.28 12.03 -5.92
N PRO A 199 17.10 12.74 -7.06
CA PRO A 199 16.29 12.25 -8.17
C PRO A 199 16.83 10.95 -8.78
N GLU A 200 18.12 10.68 -8.64
CA GLU A 200 18.81 9.52 -9.18
C GLU A 200 18.35 8.17 -8.58
N ILE A 201 17.78 8.18 -7.37
CA ILE A 201 17.28 6.97 -6.70
C ILE A 201 15.75 6.92 -6.59
N TYR A 202 15.03 7.93 -7.08
CA TYR A 202 13.56 8.02 -6.99
C TYR A 202 12.90 8.27 -8.35
N LYS A 203 13.59 7.92 -9.46
CA LYS A 203 13.16 8.26 -10.82
C LYS A 203 11.75 7.75 -11.12
N LYS A 204 11.44 6.49 -10.77
CA LYS A 204 10.13 5.87 -11.04
C LYS A 204 8.99 6.62 -10.35
N ASN A 205 9.17 6.93 -9.07
CA ASN A 205 8.19 7.68 -8.28
C ASN A 205 8.02 9.11 -8.83
N ILE A 206 9.12 9.83 -9.09
CA ILE A 206 9.08 11.20 -9.60
C ILE A 206 8.36 11.27 -10.95
N GLU A 207 8.65 10.35 -11.87
CA GLU A 207 8.03 10.31 -13.20
C GLU A 207 6.52 10.06 -13.13
N LEU A 208 6.08 9.09 -12.33
CA LEU A 208 4.65 8.83 -12.18
C LEU A 208 3.93 9.99 -11.47
N ILE A 209 4.54 10.61 -10.45
CA ILE A 209 3.95 11.79 -9.79
C ILE A 209 3.83 12.96 -10.76
N LYS A 210 4.82 13.21 -11.63
CA LYS A 210 4.77 14.30 -12.63
C LYS A 210 3.57 14.17 -13.58
N LYS A 211 3.12 12.95 -13.86
CA LYS A 211 1.94 12.69 -14.72
C LYS A 211 0.61 12.89 -13.98
N ILE A 212 0.64 12.83 -12.65
CA ILE A 212 -0.54 12.97 -11.79
C ILE A 212 -0.82 14.43 -11.42
N LEU A 213 0.25 15.20 -11.20
CA LEU A 213 0.18 16.60 -10.74
C LEU A 213 -0.09 17.55 -11.90
#